data_AF-A0A3D2MEX3-F1
#
_entry.id   AF-A0A3D2MEX3-F1
#
_cell.length_a   1.000
_cell.length_b   1.000
_cell.length_c   1.000
_cell.angle_alpha   90.00
_cell.angle_beta   90.00
_cell.angle_gamma   90.00
#
_symmetry.space_group_name_H-M   'P 1'
#
loop_
_entity.id
_entity.type
_entity.pdbx_description
1 polymer ?
#
loop_
_entity_poly.entity_id
_entity_poly.type
_entity_poly.pdbx_seq_one_letter_code
_entity_poly.pdbx_strand_id
1 'polypeptide(L)' 'MLADQAKAKRITVQQAEEEFLRHNRPHIELGRAGTPEEVAAAVIFLASESASFLTGTNLRVDGGSVTSV' A
#
# COMPACT_ATOMS: atom_id res chain seq x y z
N MET A 1 -0.23 -17.36 8.18
CA MET A 1 -0.23 -16.53 6.96
C MET A 1 -1.65 -16.32 6.45
N LEU A 2 -1.91 -15.38 5.53
CA LEU A 2 -3.27 -15.12 4.99
C LEU A 2 -3.92 -16.38 4.40
N ALA A 3 -3.13 -17.25 3.77
CA ALA A 3 -3.58 -18.55 3.27
C ALA A 3 -4.12 -19.48 4.37
N ASP A 4 -3.52 -19.46 5.56
CA ASP A 4 -3.99 -20.27 6.70
C ASP A 4 -5.32 -19.74 7.24
N GLN A 5 -5.48 -18.41 7.29
CA GLN A 5 -6.73 -17.76 7.70
C GLN A 5 -7.85 -18.02 6.69
N ALA A 6 -7.55 -17.93 5.39
CA ALA A 6 -8.48 -18.24 4.31
C ALA A 6 -8.99 -19.68 4.43
N LYS A 7 -8.08 -20.64 4.66
CA LYS A 7 -8.42 -22.05 4.87
C LYS A 7 -9.26 -22.26 6.14
N ALA A 8 -8.88 -21.64 7.26
CA ALA A 8 -9.59 -21.77 8.53
C ALA A 8 -11.01 -21.21 8.48
N LYS A 9 -11.20 -20.07 7.81
CA LYS A 9 -12.50 -19.38 7.67
C LYS A 9 -13.31 -19.84 6.45
N ARG A 10 -12.75 -20.71 5.61
CA ARG A 10 -13.35 -21.16 4.33
C ARG A 10 -13.71 -20.00 3.40
N ILE A 11 -12.82 -19.01 3.31
CA ILE A 11 -12.93 -17.85 2.43
C ILE A 11 -11.76 -17.85 1.42
N THR A 12 -11.83 -17.00 0.41
CA THR A 12 -10.70 -16.82 -0.52
C THR A 12 -9.55 -16.07 0.16
N VAL A 13 -8.34 -16.19 -0.40
CA VAL A 13 -7.18 -15.40 0.06
C VAL A 13 -7.46 -13.89 -0.06
N GLN A 14 -8.16 -13.48 -1.12
CA GLN A 14 -8.54 -12.09 -1.35
C GLN A 14 -9.52 -11.58 -0.28
N GLN A 15 -10.51 -12.39 0.09
CA GLN A 15 -11.42 -12.06 1.20
C GLN A 15 -10.68 -11.98 2.54
N ALA A 16 -9.72 -12.87 2.78
CA ALA A 16 -8.88 -12.83 3.97
C ALA A 16 -7.99 -11.59 4.01
N GLU A 17 -7.46 -11.16 2.86
CA GLU A 17 -6.68 -9.93 2.72
C GLU A 17 -7.52 -8.68 2.99
N GLU A 18 -8.71 -8.58 2.38
CA GLU A 18 -9.63 -7.47 2.66
C GLU A 18 -10.03 -7.40 4.14
N GLU A 19 -10.33 -8.55 4.75
CA GLU A 19 -10.67 -8.62 6.17
C GLU A 19 -9.48 -8.18 7.05
N PHE A 20 -8.27 -8.63 6.70
CA PHE A 20 -7.04 -8.23 7.38
C PHE A 20 -6.81 -6.72 7.26
N LEU A 21 -6.95 -6.15 6.06
CA LEU A 21 -6.75 -4.73 5.84
C LEU A 21 -7.75 -3.89 6.64
N ARG A 22 -9.05 -4.25 6.61
CA ARG A 22 -10.09 -3.55 7.39
C ARG A 22 -9.82 -3.56 8.90
N HIS A 23 -9.39 -4.69 9.46
CA HIS A 23 -9.24 -4.82 10.92
C HIS A 23 -7.85 -4.42 11.43
N ASN A 24 -6.79 -4.70 10.68
CA ASN A 24 -5.41 -4.56 11.13
C ASN A 24 -4.69 -3.34 10.53
N ARG A 25 -5.23 -2.76 9.45
CA ARG A 25 -4.67 -1.59 8.77
C ARG A 25 -5.78 -0.57 8.43
N PRO A 26 -6.59 -0.14 9.41
CA PRO A 26 -7.76 0.71 9.17
C PRO A 26 -7.43 2.08 8.60
N HIS A 27 -6.17 2.52 8.70
CA HIS A 27 -5.72 3.83 8.23
C HIS A 27 -5.20 3.82 6.79
N ILE A 28 -5.15 2.68 6.11
CA ILE A 28 -4.92 2.69 4.66
C ILE A 28 -6.22 3.16 4.01
N GLU A 29 -6.32 4.45 3.76
CA GLU A 29 -7.53 5.12 3.24
C GLU A 29 -7.96 4.57 1.87
N LEU A 30 -7.03 4.06 1.07
CA LEU A 30 -7.37 3.39 -0.20
C LEU A 30 -8.05 2.02 -0.01
N GLY A 31 -8.07 1.46 1.20
CA GLY A 31 -8.78 0.22 1.53
C GLY A 31 -8.24 -1.05 0.88
N ARG A 32 -7.07 -0.99 0.24
CA ARG A 32 -6.41 -2.13 -0.42
C ARG A 32 -4.90 -2.10 -0.21
N ALA A 33 -4.25 -3.25 -0.41
CA ALA A 33 -2.80 -3.30 -0.49
C ALA A 33 -2.31 -2.48 -1.71
N GLY A 34 -1.17 -1.82 -1.53
CA GLY A 34 -0.44 -1.22 -2.63
C GLY A 34 0.23 -2.29 -3.48
N THR A 35 0.45 -1.99 -4.77
CA THR A 35 1.19 -2.88 -5.67
C THR A 35 2.65 -2.43 -5.81
N PRO A 36 3.58 -3.34 -6.15
CA PRO A 36 4.96 -2.96 -6.43
C PRO A 36 5.10 -1.88 -7.52
N GLU A 37 4.21 -1.91 -8.51
CA GLU A 37 4.19 -0.96 -9.63
C GLU A 37 3.87 0.46 -9.18
N GLU A 38 3.06 0.64 -8.13
CA GLU A 38 2.74 1.97 -7.57
C GLU A 38 3.98 2.61 -6.93
N VAL A 39 4.80 1.80 -6.26
CA VAL A 39 6.11 2.27 -5.73
C VAL A 39 7.08 2.51 -6.88
N ALA A 40 7.14 1.60 -7.86
CA ALA A 40 8.02 1.75 -9.02
C ALA A 40 7.70 3.02 -9.82
N ALA A 41 6.42 3.37 -9.99
CA ALA A 41 6.00 4.58 -10.66
C ALA A 41 6.51 5.85 -9.94
N ALA A 42 6.43 5.89 -8.60
CA ALA A 42 6.98 6.99 -7.81
C ALA A 42 8.51 7.10 -7.96
N VAL A 43 9.22 5.96 -7.96
CA VAL A 43 10.67 5.91 -8.19
C VAL A 43 11.03 6.39 -9.59
N ILE A 44 10.31 5.95 -10.62
CA ILE A 44 10.51 6.39 -12.01
C ILE A 44 10.33 7.90 -12.14
N PHE A 45 9.28 8.46 -11.51
CA PHE A 45 9.09 9.91 -11.47
C PHE A 45 10.27 10.62 -10.82
N LEU A 46 10.71 10.17 -9.63
CA LEU A 46 11.85 10.78 -8.93
C LEU A 46 13.16 10.68 -9.70
N ALA A 47 13.35 9.63 -10.51
CA ALA A 47 14.52 9.45 -11.37
C ALA A 47 14.45 10.25 -12.69
N SER A 48 13.31 10.85 -13.01
CA SER A 48 13.09 11.57 -14.26
C SER A 48 13.48 13.05 -14.18
N GLU A 49 13.67 13.70 -15.32
CA GLU A 49 13.90 15.15 -15.41
C GLU A 49 12.72 15.98 -14.84
N SER A 50 11.52 15.39 -14.81
CA SER A 50 10.33 16.04 -14.23
C SER A 50 10.46 16.28 -12.72
N ALA A 51 11.36 15.57 -12.04
CA ALA A 51 11.64 15.77 -10.62
C ALA A 51 12.85 16.69 -10.35
N SER A 52 13.30 17.47 -11.35
CA SER A 52 14.54 18.27 -11.30
C SER A 52 14.68 19.27 -10.13
N PHE A 53 13.59 19.65 -9.47
CA PHE A 53 13.62 20.53 -8.30
C PHE A 53 13.32 19.82 -6.96
N LEU A 54 13.13 18.50 -6.98
CA LEU A 54 12.88 17.71 -5.78
C LEU A 54 14.22 17.18 -5.25
N THR A 55 14.60 17.62 -4.06
CA THR A 55 15.78 17.11 -3.34
C THR A 55 15.55 17.15 -1.84
N GLY A 56 16.15 16.21 -1.10
CA GLY A 56 16.08 16.15 0.36
C GLY A 56 14.68 15.84 0.95
N THR A 57 13.75 15.36 0.13
CA THR A 57 12.37 15.07 0.55
C THR A 57 12.13 13.57 0.76
N ASN A 58 11.23 13.23 1.69
CA ASN A 58 10.70 11.88 1.85
C ASN A 58 9.35 11.80 1.16
N LEU A 59 9.27 11.14 -0.01
CA LEU A 59 8.01 10.90 -0.70
C LEU A 59 7.32 9.65 -0.15
N ARG A 60 6.17 9.83 0.51
CA ARG A 60 5.38 8.73 1.06
C ARG A 60 4.51 8.09 -0.03
N VAL A 61 4.56 6.76 -0.13
CA VAL A 61 3.74 5.94 -1.04
C VAL A 61 3.08 4.83 -0.23
N ASP A 62 2.01 5.16 0.49
CA ASP A 62 1.43 4.27 1.51
C ASP A 62 -0.10 4.17 1.48
N GLY A 63 -0.75 4.70 0.44
CA GLY A 63 -2.21 4.70 0.32
C GLY A 63 -2.94 5.45 1.44
N GLY A 64 -2.27 6.40 2.11
CA GLY A 64 -2.83 7.20 3.20
C GLY A 64 -2.63 6.60 4.59
N SER A 65 -1.83 5.54 4.73
CA SER A 65 -1.62 4.83 6.00
C SER A 65 -1.22 5.73 7.18
N VAL A 66 -0.46 6.81 6.92
CA VAL A 66 -0.09 7.79 7.94
C VAL A 66 -0.98 9.02 7.82
N THR A 67 -1.79 9.26 8.86
CA THR A 67 -2.84 10.28 8.91
C THR A 67 -2.35 11.71 9.20
N SER A 68 -1.04 11.94 9.14
CA SER A 68 -0.42 13.24 9.41
C SER A 68 0.48 13.70 8.28
N VAL A 69 0.56 15.03 8.11
CA VAL A 69 1.42 15.72 7.15
C VAL A 69 2.76 16.12 7.77
#